data_AF-A0A368YKN6-F1
#
_entry.id   AF-A0A368YKN6-F1
#
_cell.length_a   1.000
_cell.length_b   1.000
_cell.length_c   1.000
_cell.angle_alpha   90.00
_cell.angle_beta   90.00
_cell.angle_gamma   90.00
#
_symmetry.space_group_name_H-M   'P 1'
#
loop_
_entity.id
_entity.type
_entity.pdbx_description
1 polymer ?
#
loop_
_entity_poly.entity_id
_entity_poly.type
_entity_poly.pdbx_seq_one_letter_code
_entity_poly.pdbx_strand_id
1 'polypeptide(L)'
;MRHPAALLALVVTLAAPAAQAETDLAPGSFLRQTQHWDREQRTFMPGAETGEGEACWQVISRSEHEVVLKHVSGEFHPFWSDKVIHPGSEDAWFDSDIFREQNPGKPPLTQIRAIFETVASCHEPS
;
A
#
# COMPACT_ATOMS: atom_id res chain seq x y z
N MET A 1 -34.29 -50.50 -18.69
CA MET A 1 -34.05 -49.63 -17.52
C MET A 1 -32.57 -49.29 -17.50
N ARG A 2 -32.19 -48.05 -17.84
CA ARG A 2 -30.78 -47.59 -17.89
C ARG A 2 -30.64 -46.47 -16.86
N HIS A 3 -29.85 -46.69 -15.82
CA HIS A 3 -29.45 -45.62 -14.89
C HIS A 3 -28.07 -45.11 -15.36
N PRO A 4 -27.93 -43.82 -15.71
CA PRO A 4 -26.61 -43.26 -15.95
C PRO A 4 -26.00 -42.89 -14.59
N ALA A 5 -24.88 -43.52 -14.26
CA ALA A 5 -24.05 -43.13 -13.12
C ALA A 5 -23.42 -41.76 -13.42
N ALA A 6 -23.81 -40.73 -12.67
CA ALA A 6 -23.18 -39.43 -12.72
C ALA A 6 -21.92 -39.44 -11.85
N LEU A 7 -20.75 -39.40 -12.48
CA LEU A 7 -19.49 -39.06 -11.80
C LEU A 7 -19.51 -37.57 -11.46
N LEU A 8 -19.60 -37.23 -10.17
CA LEU A 8 -19.26 -35.89 -9.69
C LEU A 8 -17.73 -35.73 -9.69
N ALA A 9 -17.21 -34.90 -10.59
CA ALA A 9 -15.83 -34.44 -10.53
C ALA A 9 -15.73 -33.26 -9.55
N LEU A 10 -15.08 -33.48 -8.40
CA LEU A 10 -14.79 -32.43 -7.42
C LEU A 10 -13.59 -31.61 -7.93
N VAL A 11 -13.85 -30.41 -8.44
CA VAL A 11 -12.80 -29.45 -8.82
C VAL A 11 -12.32 -28.77 -7.54
N VAL A 12 -11.15 -29.17 -7.04
CA VAL A 12 -10.45 -28.45 -5.98
C VAL A 12 -9.76 -27.25 -6.61
N THR A 13 -10.38 -26.08 -6.55
CA THR A 13 -9.71 -24.81 -6.85
C THR A 13 -8.75 -24.49 -5.71
N LEU A 14 -7.47 -24.80 -5.91
CA LEU A 14 -6.39 -24.25 -5.10
C LEU A 14 -6.36 -22.73 -5.35
N ALA A 15 -6.93 -21.96 -4.42
CA ALA A 15 -6.73 -20.53 -4.36
C ALA A 15 -5.27 -20.28 -3.96
N ALA A 16 -4.39 -20.16 -4.96
CA ALA A 16 -3.06 -19.61 -4.72
C ALA A 16 -3.25 -18.15 -4.26
N PRO A 17 -2.57 -17.71 -3.18
CA PRO A 17 -2.58 -16.30 -2.82
C PRO A 17 -2.02 -15.53 -4.01
N ALA A 18 -2.80 -14.56 -4.52
CA ALA A 18 -2.33 -13.66 -5.55
C ALA A 18 -1.08 -12.95 -5.00
N ALA A 19 0.06 -13.15 -5.64
CA ALA A 19 1.25 -12.36 -5.33
C ALA A 19 0.90 -10.89 -5.63
N GLN A 20 0.85 -10.07 -4.58
CA GLN A 20 0.63 -8.63 -4.71
C GLN A 20 1.75 -8.07 -5.59
N ALA A 21 1.38 -7.34 -6.65
CA ALA A 21 2.36 -6.73 -7.52
C ALA A 21 3.24 -5.78 -6.70
N GLU A 22 4.55 -5.79 -6.94
CA GLU A 22 5.47 -4.91 -6.23
C GLU A 22 5.15 -3.45 -6.56
N THR A 23 5.07 -2.62 -5.52
CA THR A 23 4.78 -1.19 -5.66
C THR A 23 5.90 -0.46 -6.38
N ASP A 24 5.54 0.24 -7.45
CA ASP A 24 6.44 1.03 -8.27
C ASP A 24 6.70 2.40 -7.65
N LEU A 25 7.93 2.59 -7.16
CA LEU A 25 8.43 3.85 -6.61
C LEU A 25 9.25 4.66 -7.63
N ALA A 26 9.04 4.48 -8.94
CA ALA A 26 9.66 5.31 -9.96
C ALA A 26 9.00 6.72 -10.02
N PRO A 27 9.75 7.79 -10.30
CA PRO A 27 9.17 9.11 -10.52
C PRO A 27 8.06 9.09 -11.58
N GLY A 28 6.93 9.73 -11.26
CA GLY A 28 5.73 9.77 -12.10
C GLY A 28 4.66 8.74 -11.73
N SER A 29 5.01 7.67 -11.02
CA SER A 29 4.07 6.62 -10.61
C SER A 29 3.09 7.14 -9.55
N PHE A 30 1.86 6.61 -9.56
CA PHE A 30 0.81 7.00 -8.62
C PHE A 30 0.57 5.92 -7.58
N LEU A 31 0.36 6.33 -6.33
CA LEU A 31 0.28 5.45 -5.17
C LEU A 31 -0.96 5.74 -4.33
N ARG A 32 -1.54 4.70 -3.74
CA ARG A 32 -2.51 4.81 -2.61
C ARG A 32 -2.07 3.89 -1.48
N GLN A 33 -2.29 4.35 -0.25
CA GLN A 33 -2.02 3.53 0.93
C GLN A 33 -3.15 2.50 1.09
N THR A 34 -2.80 1.22 1.18
CA THR A 34 -3.76 0.10 1.31
C THR A 34 -3.50 -0.76 2.53
N GLN A 35 -2.36 -0.56 3.20
CA GLN A 35 -1.99 -1.24 4.45
C GLN A 35 -1.33 -0.26 5.41
N HIS A 36 -1.18 -0.68 6.67
CA HIS A 36 -0.34 -0.01 7.65
C HIS A 36 0.45 -1.06 8.45
N TRP A 37 1.53 -0.63 9.10
CA TRP A 37 2.31 -1.49 9.98
C TRP A 37 1.79 -1.37 11.41
N ASP A 38 1.21 -2.44 11.95
CA ASP A 38 0.88 -2.51 13.37
C ASP A 38 2.15 -2.81 14.17
N ARG A 39 2.62 -1.80 14.91
CA ARG A 39 3.86 -1.87 15.69
C ARG A 39 3.81 -2.88 16.84
N GLU A 40 2.63 -3.17 17.38
CA GLU A 40 2.43 -4.02 18.55
C GLU A 40 2.38 -5.49 18.13
N GLN A 41 1.62 -5.78 17.08
CA GLN A 41 1.46 -7.10 16.49
C GLN A 41 2.61 -7.46 15.54
N ARG A 42 3.42 -6.47 15.14
CA ARG A 42 4.54 -6.61 14.20
C ARG A 42 4.10 -7.26 12.90
N THR A 43 3.00 -6.77 12.35
CA THR A 43 2.43 -7.26 11.10
C THR A 43 1.89 -6.11 10.28
N PHE A 44 1.84 -6.32 8.96
CA PHE A 44 1.04 -5.46 8.11
C PHE A 44 -0.43 -5.82 8.30
N MET A 45 -1.25 -4.79 8.51
CA MET A 45 -2.68 -4.89 8.67
C MET A 45 -3.36 -4.34 7.40
N PRO A 46 -4.45 -4.99 6.94
CA PRO A 46 -5.19 -4.50 5.79
C PRO A 46 -5.88 -3.17 6.10
N GLY A 47 -5.91 -2.29 5.10
CA GLY A 47 -6.42 -0.92 5.21
C GLY A 47 -5.32 0.05 5.62
N ALA A 48 -5.39 1.28 5.12
CA ALA A 48 -4.58 2.38 5.66
C ALA A 48 -5.05 2.75 7.08
N GLU A 49 -4.26 3.53 7.80
CA GLU A 49 -4.76 4.14 9.03
C GLU A 49 -5.96 5.07 8.75
N THR A 50 -6.77 5.33 9.77
CA THR A 50 -8.03 6.05 9.61
C THR A 50 -7.77 7.45 9.03
N GLY A 51 -8.31 7.71 7.84
CA GLY A 51 -8.18 8.99 7.14
C GLY A 51 -6.91 9.14 6.29
N GLU A 52 -6.06 8.11 6.22
CA GLU A 52 -4.88 8.11 5.34
C GLU A 52 -5.16 7.49 3.95
N GLY A 53 -6.09 6.53 3.88
CA GLY A 53 -6.33 5.71 2.68
C GLY A 53 -7.01 6.42 1.51
N GLU A 54 -7.60 7.58 1.72
CA GLU A 54 -8.23 8.37 0.65
C GLU A 54 -7.23 9.21 -0.14
N ALA A 55 -6.05 9.47 0.43
CA ALA A 55 -5.00 10.22 -0.22
C ALA A 55 -4.39 9.44 -1.39
N CYS A 56 -4.25 10.10 -2.52
CA CYS A 56 -3.55 9.61 -3.70
C CYS A 56 -2.31 10.47 -3.95
N TRP A 57 -1.20 9.79 -4.21
CA TRP A 57 0.13 10.38 -4.23
C TRP A 57 0.80 10.17 -5.58
N GLN A 58 1.65 11.10 -5.99
CA GLN A 58 2.56 10.91 -7.12
C GLN A 58 4.01 10.88 -6.61
N VAL A 59 4.79 9.93 -7.08
CA VAL A 59 6.23 9.88 -6.80
C VAL A 59 6.92 11.02 -7.54
N ILE A 60 7.58 11.90 -6.79
CA ILE A 60 8.37 13.01 -7.35
C ILE A 60 9.83 12.59 -7.52
N SER A 61 10.40 11.94 -6.51
CA SER A 61 11.78 11.44 -6.56
C SER A 61 11.97 10.27 -5.60
N ARG A 62 13.06 9.52 -5.78
CA ARG A 62 13.42 8.39 -4.92
C ARG A 62 14.94 8.35 -4.73
N SER A 63 15.37 8.16 -3.49
CA SER A 63 16.75 7.83 -3.11
C SER A 63 16.86 6.35 -2.70
N GLU A 64 17.97 5.95 -2.09
CA GLU A 64 18.08 4.58 -1.55
C GLU A 64 17.12 4.35 -0.38
N HIS A 65 16.90 5.35 0.48
CA HIS A 65 16.18 5.19 1.75
C HIS A 65 14.88 5.98 1.87
N GLU A 66 14.56 6.79 0.85
CA GLU A 66 13.44 7.73 0.91
C GLU A 66 12.75 7.83 -0.45
N VAL A 67 11.44 8.06 -0.42
CA VAL A 67 10.65 8.48 -1.57
C VAL A 67 9.93 9.79 -1.25
N VAL A 68 10.05 10.77 -2.13
CA VAL A 68 9.32 12.04 -2.02
C VAL A 68 8.02 11.91 -2.80
N LEU A 69 6.90 12.14 -2.13
CA LEU A 69 5.56 12.02 -2.67
C LEU A 69 4.87 13.38 -2.69
N LYS A 70 4.17 13.68 -3.78
CA LYS A 70 3.24 14.81 -3.87
C LYS A 70 1.82 14.32 -3.65
N HIS A 71 1.10 14.97 -2.74
CA HIS A 71 -0.32 14.73 -2.52
C HIS A 71 -1.12 15.31 -3.69
N VAL A 72 -1.79 14.45 -4.47
CA VAL A 72 -2.52 14.85 -5.69
C VAL A 72 -4.01 15.04 -5.42
N SER A 73 -4.62 14.17 -4.61
CA SER A 73 -6.06 14.16 -4.40
C SER A 73 -6.45 13.36 -3.16
N GLY A 74 -7.68 13.57 -2.68
CA GLY A 74 -8.17 12.95 -1.46
C GLY A 74 -7.85 13.80 -0.24
N GLU A 75 -8.37 13.37 0.91
CA GLU A 75 -7.97 13.93 2.19
C GLU A 75 -6.91 13.02 2.81
N PHE A 76 -5.88 13.63 3.39
CA PHE A 76 -4.88 12.92 4.17
C PHE A 76 -4.95 13.41 5.62
N HIS A 77 -5.32 12.52 6.53
CA HIS A 77 -5.39 12.77 7.97
C HIS A 77 -4.31 11.92 8.65
N PRO A 78 -3.07 12.41 8.76
CA PRO A 78 -2.01 11.62 9.37
C PRO A 78 -2.29 11.40 10.85
N PHE A 79 -2.03 10.20 11.36
CA PHE A 79 -2.34 9.83 12.75
C PHE A 79 -1.70 10.74 13.83
N TRP A 80 -0.65 11.48 13.48
CA TRP A 80 0.08 12.38 14.36
C TRP A 80 -0.44 13.83 14.36
N SER A 81 -1.45 14.16 13.55
CA SER A 81 -1.98 15.52 13.41
C SER A 81 -3.50 15.55 13.45
N ASP A 82 -4.06 16.56 14.11
CA ASP A 82 -5.49 16.87 14.02
C ASP A 82 -5.84 17.65 12.74
N LYS A 83 -4.86 17.94 11.88
CA LYS A 83 -5.06 18.70 10.64
C LYS A 83 -5.16 17.78 9.44
N VAL A 84 -6.15 18.08 8.60
CA VAL A 84 -6.22 17.54 7.24
C VAL A 84 -5.13 18.19 6.40
N ILE A 85 -4.35 17.37 5.71
CA ILE A 85 -3.41 17.81 4.69
C ILE A 85 -4.14 17.76 3.36
N HIS A 86 -4.25 18.92 2.70
CA HIS A 86 -4.91 19.05 1.41
C HIS A 86 -3.94 18.80 0.25
N PRO A 87 -4.46 18.48 -0.96
CA PRO A 87 -3.64 18.31 -2.15
C PRO A 87 -2.70 19.50 -2.42
N GLY A 88 -1.53 19.20 -2.98
CA GLY A 88 -0.49 20.17 -3.31
C GLY A 88 0.71 20.17 -2.36
N SER A 89 0.62 19.48 -1.22
CA SER A 89 1.77 19.25 -0.34
C SER A 89 2.71 18.18 -0.89
N GLU A 90 3.97 18.25 -0.49
CA GLU A 90 4.97 17.20 -0.69
C GLU A 90 5.43 16.68 0.67
N ASP A 91 5.71 15.38 0.74
CA ASP A 91 6.23 14.75 1.96
C ASP A 91 7.23 13.65 1.63
N ALA A 92 8.18 13.45 2.54
CA ALA A 92 9.22 12.43 2.45
C ALA A 92 8.80 11.18 3.23
N TRP A 93 8.75 10.04 2.55
CA TRP A 93 8.35 8.77 3.11
C TRP A 93 9.53 7.80 3.15
N PHE A 94 9.71 7.14 4.29
CA PHE A 94 10.79 6.18 4.54
C PHE A 94 10.33 5.13 5.55
N ASP A 95 11.03 4.00 5.60
CA ASP A 95 10.75 2.97 6.60
C ASP A 95 10.95 3.54 8.01
N SER A 96 9.92 3.43 8.86
CA SER A 96 9.97 3.90 10.24
C SER A 96 11.11 3.21 11.02
N ASP A 97 11.70 3.92 11.98
CA ASP A 97 12.76 3.36 12.82
C ASP A 97 12.28 2.09 13.55
N ILE A 98 11.04 2.09 14.05
CA ILE A 98 10.43 0.93 14.71
C ILE A 98 10.38 -0.27 13.75
N PHE A 99 9.94 -0.07 12.50
CA PHE A 99 9.91 -1.16 11.53
C PHE A 99 11.30 -1.71 11.25
N ARG A 100 12.29 -0.82 11.06
CA ARG A 100 13.69 -1.20 10.79
C ARG A 100 14.32 -1.97 11.96
N GLU A 101 14.07 -1.55 13.19
CA GLU A 101 14.51 -2.24 14.40
C GLU A 101 13.89 -3.64 14.52
N GLN A 102 12.61 -3.77 14.20
CA GLN A 102 11.88 -5.04 14.27
C GLN A 102 12.19 -5.99 13.10
N ASN A 103 12.73 -5.46 11.99
CA ASN A 103 13.00 -6.20 10.76
C ASN A 103 14.43 -5.97 10.25
N PRO A 104 15.46 -6.34 11.04
CA PRO A 104 16.85 -6.12 10.65
C PRO A 104 17.20 -6.87 9.36
N GLY A 105 17.93 -6.21 8.47
CA GLY A 105 18.42 -6.78 7.21
C GLY A 105 17.40 -6.80 6.07
N LYS A 106 16.18 -6.26 6.27
CA LYS A 106 15.29 -5.98 5.14
C LYS A 106 15.90 -4.89 4.24
N PRO A 107 15.68 -4.97 2.91
CA PRO A 107 16.06 -3.89 2.00
C PRO A 107 15.38 -2.56 2.41
N PRO A 108 16.00 -1.41 2.10
CA PRO A 108 15.36 -0.12 2.27
C PRO A 108 14.00 -0.02 1.57
N LEU A 109 13.10 0.80 2.12
CA LEU A 109 11.75 1.07 1.61
C LEU A 109 10.85 -0.18 1.59
N THR A 110 11.16 -1.22 2.38
CA THR A 110 10.33 -2.43 2.44
C THR A 110 8.96 -2.13 3.05
N GLN A 111 8.90 -1.30 4.10
CA GLN A 111 7.63 -0.88 4.69
C GLN A 111 6.84 -0.04 3.68
N ILE A 112 7.49 0.93 3.03
CA ILE A 112 6.86 1.81 2.05
C ILE A 112 6.25 1.02 0.89
N ARG A 113 6.97 0.05 0.33
CA ARG A 113 6.46 -0.83 -0.73
C ARG A 113 5.31 -1.73 -0.29
N ALA A 114 5.22 -2.04 1.00
CA ALA A 114 4.14 -2.86 1.54
C ALA A 114 2.87 -2.05 1.83
N ILE A 115 3.01 -0.81 2.31
CA ILE A 115 1.86 0.03 2.71
C ILE A 115 1.19 0.71 1.52
N PHE A 116 1.94 1.02 0.47
CA PHE A 116 1.41 1.60 -0.76
C PHE A 116 1.17 0.53 -1.81
N GLU A 117 0.19 0.77 -2.67
CA GLU A 117 -0.01 0.09 -3.95
C GLU A 117 0.05 1.09 -5.09
N THR A 118 0.58 0.65 -6.24
CA THR A 118 0.55 1.43 -7.47
C THR A 118 -0.85 1.46 -8.05
N VAL A 119 -1.35 2.66 -8.33
CA VAL A 119 -2.62 2.90 -9.02
C VAL A 119 -2.38 3.52 -10.39
N ALA A 120 -3.34 3.35 -11.31
CA ALA A 120 -3.18 3.84 -12.68
C ALA A 120 -3.14 5.38 -12.77
N SER A 121 -3.84 6.08 -11.87
CA SER A 121 -3.97 7.53 -11.87
C SER A 121 -4.51 8.05 -10.54
N CYS A 122 -4.11 9.25 -10.16
CA CYS A 122 -4.84 10.10 -9.20
C CYS A 122 -5.78 11.04 -9.97
N HIS A 123 -6.93 11.38 -9.41
CA HIS A 123 -7.87 12.33 -10.02
C HIS A 123 -7.91 13.57 -9.14
N GLU A 124 -7.50 14.73 -9.66
CA GLU A 124 -7.66 15.98 -8.91
C GLU A 124 -9.15 16.16 -8.54
N PRO A 125 -9.47 16.61 -7.32
CA PRO A 125 -10.85 16.92 -6.97
C PRO A 125 -11.35 18.02 -7.92
N SER A 126 -12.44 17.73 -8.64
CA SER A 126 -13.13 18.68 -9.52
C SER A 126 -13.73 19.85 -8.78
#